data_AF-A0A9W5Z1Q3-F1
#
_entry.id   AF-A0A9W5Z1Q3-F1
#
_cell.length_a   1.000
_cell.length_b   1.000
_cell.length_c   1.000
_cell.angle_alpha   90.00
_cell.angle_beta   90.00
_cell.angle_gamma   90.00
#
_symmetry.space_group_name_H-M   'P 1'
#
loop_
_entity.id
_entity.type
_entity.pdbx_description
1 polymer ?
#
loop_
_entity_poly.entity_id
_entity_poly.type
_entity_poly.pdbx_seq_one_letter_code
_entity_poly.pdbx_strand_id
1 'polypeptide(L)'
;MVQAALIGQIFGMLTGRPKDLLTVQTFHGTVITWAKRQNLFSSRRAIDQINIEDVYRAPEQTWRAWSQAEEQIRLWAAVFILDAELSELLLTDPLVRRSPLDVVSEDNLWMAPTAEAWASAVRCQIEQQSGIPSSPSPCLMGFRSYVELESLIWAISDSNFQEQGNTADSQVKFERALISFHDRYLRPIKSSSHPQRDTFCLQALWHSGFLSLHANIDRLERAIGREGYTEAQPHKKYATEWANSPAGTRCAVHAILILHLLETLPLGIEPAIHVPRVLFRAIIVWYSYMKFGISSSSQDTTTTEPRAVDINLHLHKFEELKCINVNPGKLLLESQDFQNNKPLPSRTTTACRYVDLLKRIGHWGLAQQLGTIAVVLLHGDLEGGNKSVAAFGS
;
A
#
# COMPACT_ATOMS: atom_id res chain seq x y z
N MET A 1 5.50 5.61 27.14
CA MET A 1 6.75 5.11 26.52
C MET A 1 6.54 4.55 25.12
N VAL A 2 5.61 3.61 24.89
CA VAL A 2 5.38 3.02 23.55
C VAL A 2 4.97 4.07 22.50
N GLN A 3 4.06 5.00 22.83
CA GLN A 3 3.70 6.13 21.95
C GLN A 3 4.91 6.99 21.54
N ALA A 4 5.75 7.39 22.50
CA ALA A 4 6.94 8.19 22.23
C ALA A 4 7.95 7.43 21.34
N ALA A 5 8.13 6.13 21.60
CA ALA A 5 8.99 5.29 20.77
C ALA A 5 8.44 5.13 19.35
N LEU A 6 7.13 4.94 19.21
CA LEU A 6 6.44 4.87 17.91
C LEU A 6 6.63 6.17 17.10
N ILE A 7 6.37 7.33 17.71
CA ILE A 7 6.58 8.64 17.07
C ILE A 7 8.04 8.81 16.67
N GLY A 8 8.98 8.46 17.56
CA GLY A 8 10.41 8.51 17.28
C GLY A 8 10.83 7.62 16.11
N GLN A 9 10.23 6.43 15.96
CA GLN A 9 10.52 5.53 14.84
C GLN A 9 9.91 5.99 13.52
N ILE A 10 8.67 6.49 13.54
CA ILE A 10 8.05 7.11 12.36
C ILE A 10 8.91 8.30 11.92
N PHE A 11 9.32 9.17 12.84
CA PHE A 11 10.19 10.29 12.53
C PHE A 11 11.52 9.81 11.93
N GLY A 12 12.20 8.86 12.60
CA GLY A 12 13.47 8.30 12.13
C GLY A 12 13.38 7.74 10.70
N MET A 13 12.32 6.99 10.41
CA MET A 13 12.03 6.46 9.08
C MET A 13 11.81 7.57 8.05
N LEU A 14 10.95 8.54 8.37
CA LEU A 14 10.57 9.62 7.44
C LEU A 14 11.67 10.66 7.20
N THR A 15 12.67 10.77 8.08
CA THR A 15 13.84 11.65 7.85
C THR A 15 14.63 11.26 6.59
N GLY A 16 14.53 10.01 6.14
CA GLY A 16 15.30 9.46 5.02
C GLY A 16 16.81 9.33 5.26
N ARG A 17 17.33 9.73 6.43
CA ARG A 17 18.78 9.61 6.68
C ARG A 17 19.13 8.13 6.88
N PRO A 18 20.09 7.55 6.13
CA PRO A 18 20.39 6.11 6.24
C PRO A 18 20.72 5.66 7.67
N LYS A 19 21.48 6.47 8.42
CA LYS A 19 21.82 6.22 9.83
C LYS A 19 20.59 6.15 10.75
N ASP A 20 19.57 6.97 10.49
CA ASP A 20 18.35 7.00 11.29
C ASP A 20 17.50 5.77 10.97
N LEU A 21 17.37 5.43 9.68
CA LEU A 21 16.65 4.23 9.24
C LEU A 21 17.28 2.95 9.81
N LEU A 22 18.62 2.85 9.81
CA LEU A 22 19.34 1.74 10.44
C LEU A 22 19.07 1.67 11.95
N THR A 23 19.02 2.83 12.62
CA THR A 23 18.67 2.91 14.05
C THR A 23 17.24 2.41 14.28
N VAL A 24 16.28 2.85 13.46
CA VAL A 24 14.89 2.39 13.52
C VAL A 24 14.82 0.87 13.35
N GLN A 25 15.44 0.33 12.31
CA GLN A 25 15.47 -1.12 12.03
C GLN A 25 16.07 -1.91 13.20
N THR A 26 17.20 -1.46 13.74
CA THR A 26 17.91 -2.14 14.85
C THR A 26 17.06 -2.19 16.12
N PHE A 27 16.33 -1.11 16.43
CA PHE A 27 15.57 -1.00 17.68
C PHE A 27 14.06 -1.29 17.53
N HIS A 28 13.55 -1.59 16.32
CA HIS A 28 12.12 -1.88 16.10
C HIS A 28 11.62 -3.05 16.94
N GLY A 29 12.41 -4.14 17.00
CA GLY A 29 12.12 -5.27 17.86
C GLY A 29 11.95 -4.89 19.34
N THR A 30 12.70 -3.91 19.85
CA THR A 30 12.57 -3.43 21.23
C THR A 30 11.23 -2.75 21.49
N VAL A 31 10.74 -1.94 20.54
CA VAL A 31 9.43 -1.28 20.66
C VAL A 31 8.31 -2.32 20.70
N ILE A 32 8.40 -3.34 19.86
CA ILE A 32 7.46 -4.46 19.86
C ILE A 32 7.54 -5.26 21.17
N THR A 33 8.74 -5.54 21.68
CA THR A 33 8.91 -6.20 22.98
C THR A 33 8.30 -5.38 24.12
N TRP A 34 8.46 -4.05 24.12
CA TRP A 34 7.80 -3.18 25.09
C TRP A 34 6.28 -3.18 24.95
N ALA A 35 5.75 -3.14 23.73
CA ALA A 35 4.31 -3.26 23.49
C ALA A 35 3.75 -4.59 24.04
N LYS A 36 4.47 -5.70 23.83
CA LYS A 36 4.13 -7.02 24.41
C LYS A 36 4.11 -7.00 25.94
N ARG A 37 5.12 -6.38 26.57
CA ARG A 37 5.19 -6.28 28.05
C ARG A 37 4.05 -5.47 28.65
N GLN A 38 3.46 -4.54 27.89
CA GLN A 38 2.26 -3.79 28.29
C GLN A 38 0.95 -4.51 27.95
N ASN A 39 1.01 -5.78 27.53
CA ASN A 39 -0.13 -6.61 27.12
C ASN A 39 -0.98 -6.05 25.97
N LEU A 40 -0.42 -5.16 25.13
CA LEU A 40 -1.17 -4.52 24.04
C LEU A 40 -1.73 -5.52 23.03
N PHE A 41 -1.07 -6.67 22.82
CA PHE A 41 -1.43 -7.67 21.80
C PHE A 41 -2.42 -8.73 22.31
N SER A 42 -2.79 -8.65 23.58
CA SER A 42 -3.75 -9.55 24.24
C SER A 42 -5.09 -8.87 24.52
N SER A 43 -5.27 -7.64 24.04
CA SER A 43 -6.46 -6.83 24.26
C SER A 43 -7.71 -7.48 23.65
N ARG A 44 -8.81 -7.48 24.39
CA ARG A 44 -10.16 -7.72 23.87
C ARG A 44 -10.70 -6.41 23.30
N ARG A 45 -11.74 -6.46 22.45
CA ARG A 45 -12.43 -5.23 22.03
C ARG A 45 -12.80 -4.41 23.26
N ALA A 46 -12.55 -3.10 23.22
CA ALA A 46 -12.89 -2.22 24.33
C ALA A 46 -14.42 -2.17 24.53
N ILE A 47 -15.19 -2.25 23.45
CA ILE A 47 -16.66 -2.20 23.51
C ILE A 47 -17.26 -3.40 24.26
N ASP A 48 -16.65 -4.59 24.12
CA ASP A 48 -17.12 -5.83 24.77
C ASP A 48 -16.90 -5.81 26.30
N GLN A 49 -16.14 -4.84 26.81
CA GLN A 49 -15.83 -4.69 28.24
C GLN A 49 -16.78 -3.71 28.95
N ILE A 50 -17.65 -3.03 28.19
CA ILE A 50 -18.61 -2.08 28.76
C ILE A 50 -19.88 -2.79 29.19
N ASN A 51 -20.43 -2.37 30.32
CA ASN A 51 -21.79 -2.69 30.71
C ASN A 51 -22.77 -1.62 30.17
N ILE A 52 -23.79 -2.05 29.43
CA ILE A 52 -24.78 -1.16 28.81
C ILE A 52 -25.54 -0.31 29.83
N GLU A 53 -25.81 -0.84 31.03
CA GLU A 53 -26.47 -0.09 32.11
C GLU A 53 -25.65 1.12 32.55
N ASP A 54 -24.31 1.00 32.51
CA ASP A 54 -23.40 2.08 32.87
C ASP A 54 -23.30 3.14 31.77
N VAL A 55 -23.63 2.79 30.51
CA VAL A 55 -23.79 3.76 29.42
C VAL A 55 -25.00 4.66 29.65
N TYR A 56 -26.08 4.15 30.24
CA TYR A 56 -27.26 4.94 30.61
C TYR A 56 -27.05 5.73 31.91
N ARG A 57 -26.45 5.11 32.92
CA ARG A 57 -26.32 5.69 34.27
C ARG A 57 -25.18 6.71 34.37
N ALA A 58 -24.05 6.45 33.73
CA ALA A 58 -22.82 7.23 33.89
C ALA A 58 -22.03 7.34 32.56
N PRO A 59 -22.61 7.94 31.50
CA PRO A 59 -22.00 7.96 30.16
C PRO A 59 -20.59 8.55 30.15
N GLU A 60 -20.32 9.65 30.85
CA GLU A 60 -18.98 10.25 30.98
C GLU A 60 -17.92 9.28 31.50
N GLN A 61 -18.22 8.58 32.58
CA GLN A 61 -17.25 7.69 33.23
C GLN A 61 -16.99 6.47 32.35
N THR A 62 -18.05 5.90 31.79
CA THR A 62 -17.99 4.75 30.90
C THR A 62 -17.26 5.08 29.60
N TRP A 63 -17.53 6.25 29.00
CA TRP A 63 -16.84 6.73 27.80
C TRP A 63 -15.34 6.91 28.04
N ARG A 64 -14.94 7.48 29.18
CA ARG A 64 -13.52 7.64 29.55
C ARG A 64 -12.81 6.31 29.75
N ALA A 65 -13.45 5.35 30.42
CA ALA A 65 -12.88 4.02 30.61
C ALA A 65 -12.71 3.28 29.27
N TRP A 66 -13.74 3.37 28.40
CA TRP A 66 -13.68 2.80 27.06
C TRP A 66 -12.61 3.45 26.19
N SER A 67 -12.52 4.78 26.18
CA SER A 67 -11.57 5.50 25.32
C SER A 67 -10.13 5.20 25.72
N GLN A 68 -9.83 5.04 27.01
CA GLN A 68 -8.53 4.58 27.48
C GLN A 68 -8.19 3.16 27.00
N ALA A 69 -9.15 2.24 27.03
CA ALA A 69 -8.94 0.88 26.52
C ALA A 69 -8.77 0.86 24.99
N GLU A 70 -9.59 1.61 24.26
CA GLU A 70 -9.51 1.74 22.81
C GLU A 70 -8.22 2.46 22.37
N GLU A 71 -7.70 3.41 23.15
CA GLU A 71 -6.41 4.05 22.91
C GLU A 71 -5.27 3.01 22.87
N GLN A 72 -5.26 2.04 23.79
CA GLN A 72 -4.25 0.98 23.80
C GLN A 72 -4.37 0.05 22.58
N ILE A 73 -5.60 -0.24 22.13
CA ILE A 73 -5.86 -1.02 20.92
C ILE A 73 -5.38 -0.26 19.68
N ARG A 74 -5.69 1.04 19.57
CA ARG A 74 -5.24 1.87 18.45
C ARG A 74 -3.73 2.08 18.46
N LEU A 75 -3.10 2.11 19.64
CA LEU A 75 -1.64 2.09 19.77
C LEU A 75 -1.04 0.79 19.24
N TRP A 76 -1.64 -0.37 19.53
CA TRP A 76 -1.24 -1.64 18.91
C TRP A 76 -1.39 -1.56 17.39
N ALA A 77 -2.53 -1.09 16.89
CA ALA A 77 -2.74 -0.92 15.45
C ALA A 77 -1.71 0.00 14.78
N ALA A 78 -1.31 1.09 15.43
CA ALA A 78 -0.29 1.97 14.90
C ALA A 78 1.10 1.32 14.89
N VAL A 79 1.45 0.51 15.90
CA VAL A 79 2.68 -0.32 15.90
C VAL A 79 2.64 -1.35 14.77
N PHE A 80 1.48 -2.00 14.56
CA PHE A 80 1.29 -2.95 13.46
C PHE A 80 1.48 -2.30 12.09
N ILE A 81 0.88 -1.12 11.86
CA ILE A 81 1.03 -0.37 10.60
C ILE A 81 2.50 -0.01 10.38
N LEU A 82 3.22 0.47 11.40
CA LEU A 82 4.63 0.80 11.25
C LEU A 82 5.50 -0.44 10.96
N ASP A 83 5.22 -1.57 11.62
CA ASP A 83 5.94 -2.82 11.37
C ASP A 83 5.72 -3.33 9.94
N ALA A 84 4.47 -3.28 9.44
CA ALA A 84 4.15 -3.57 8.06
C ALA A 84 4.86 -2.60 7.09
N GLU A 85 4.85 -1.30 7.39
CA GLU A 85 5.52 -0.29 6.57
C GLU A 85 7.03 -0.50 6.50
N LEU A 86 7.70 -0.81 7.63
CA LEU A 86 9.13 -1.10 7.66
C LEU A 86 9.46 -2.41 6.93
N SER A 87 8.65 -3.44 7.13
CA SER A 87 8.77 -4.73 6.42
C SER A 87 8.70 -4.54 4.91
N GLU A 88 7.70 -3.80 4.42
CA GLU A 88 7.51 -3.52 3.01
C GLU A 88 8.54 -2.55 2.44
N LEU A 89 9.04 -1.59 3.24
CA LEU A 89 10.08 -0.64 2.82
C LEU A 89 11.43 -1.34 2.67
N LEU A 90 11.79 -2.20 3.62
CA LEU A 90 13.09 -2.86 3.69
C LEU A 90 13.12 -4.23 2.99
N LEU A 91 11.96 -4.73 2.54
CA LEU A 91 11.80 -6.07 1.98
C LEU A 91 12.23 -7.17 2.97
N THR A 92 11.80 -7.05 4.22
CA THR A 92 12.06 -8.00 5.31
C THR A 92 10.77 -8.52 5.90
N ASP A 93 10.82 -9.62 6.65
CA ASP A 93 9.63 -10.14 7.34
C ASP A 93 9.12 -9.17 8.43
N PRO A 94 7.79 -9.04 8.59
CA PRO A 94 7.19 -8.29 9.69
C PRO A 94 7.40 -9.04 11.03
N LEU A 95 7.61 -8.28 12.10
CA LEU A 95 7.83 -8.81 13.45
C LEU A 95 6.52 -9.05 14.21
N VAL A 96 5.46 -8.31 13.88
CA VAL A 96 4.10 -8.48 14.41
C VAL A 96 3.37 -9.52 13.54
N ARG A 97 2.97 -10.62 14.17
CA ARG A 97 2.34 -11.77 13.49
C ARG A 97 0.80 -11.78 13.56
N ARG A 98 0.19 -10.82 14.26
CA ARG A 98 -1.25 -10.75 14.47
C ARG A 98 -1.78 -9.37 14.11
N SER A 99 -2.75 -9.33 13.20
CA SER A 99 -3.51 -8.13 12.90
C SER A 99 -4.41 -7.72 14.08
N PRO A 100 -4.49 -6.42 14.42
CA PRO A 100 -5.44 -5.89 15.40
C PRO A 100 -6.81 -5.58 14.81
N LEU A 101 -7.07 -5.87 13.52
CA LEU A 101 -8.33 -5.50 12.86
C LEU A 101 -9.56 -5.96 13.64
N ASP A 102 -9.54 -7.16 14.22
CA ASP A 102 -10.68 -7.69 14.95
C ASP A 102 -10.96 -6.96 16.26
N VAL A 103 -10.02 -6.19 16.81
CA VAL A 103 -10.20 -5.53 18.12
C VAL A 103 -10.43 -4.02 18.05
N VAL A 104 -10.02 -3.37 16.95
CA VAL A 104 -10.17 -1.92 16.75
C VAL A 104 -11.65 -1.57 16.59
N SER A 105 -12.16 -0.59 17.34
CA SER A 105 -13.55 -0.15 17.23
C SER A 105 -13.77 0.74 16.00
N GLU A 106 -15.02 0.86 15.56
CA GLU A 106 -15.43 1.72 14.45
C GLU A 106 -15.06 3.20 14.69
N ASP A 107 -14.69 3.93 13.63
CA ASP A 107 -14.17 5.29 13.76
C ASP A 107 -15.22 6.31 14.22
N ASN A 108 -16.52 6.05 13.97
CA ASN A 108 -17.60 6.88 14.50
C ASN A 108 -17.66 6.89 16.04
N LEU A 109 -17.33 5.76 16.68
CA LEU A 109 -17.22 5.68 18.14
C LEU A 109 -16.01 6.47 18.65
N TRP A 110 -14.86 6.31 17.99
CA TRP A 110 -13.62 6.97 18.39
C TRP A 110 -13.66 8.48 18.21
N MET A 111 -14.27 8.94 17.11
CA MET A 111 -14.36 10.36 16.75
C MET A 111 -15.56 11.07 17.39
N ALA A 112 -16.32 10.40 18.26
CA ALA A 112 -17.44 11.00 18.97
C ALA A 112 -16.95 12.19 19.83
N PRO A 113 -17.48 13.41 19.63
CA PRO A 113 -16.95 14.61 20.28
C PRO A 113 -17.32 14.73 21.76
N THR A 114 -18.36 14.04 22.21
CA THR A 114 -18.85 14.05 23.59
C THR A 114 -19.26 12.65 24.03
N ALA A 115 -19.38 12.45 25.35
CA ALA A 115 -19.84 11.19 25.92
C ALA A 115 -21.26 10.83 25.46
N GLU A 116 -22.14 11.81 25.29
CA GLU A 116 -23.51 11.59 24.83
C GLU A 116 -23.57 11.15 23.37
N ALA A 117 -22.75 11.77 22.51
CA ALA A 117 -22.64 11.39 21.10
C ALA A 117 -22.10 9.95 20.99
N TRP A 118 -21.08 9.63 21.78
CA TRP A 118 -20.53 8.27 21.87
C TRP A 118 -21.59 7.27 22.35
N ALA A 119 -22.27 7.57 23.46
CA ALA A 119 -23.30 6.70 24.03
C ALA A 119 -24.45 6.47 23.05
N SER A 120 -24.83 7.49 22.27
CA SER A 120 -25.83 7.35 21.21
C SER A 120 -25.36 6.40 20.10
N ALA A 121 -24.11 6.52 19.66
CA ALA A 121 -23.55 5.64 18.64
C ALA A 121 -23.45 4.18 19.12
N VAL A 122 -23.06 3.95 20.38
CA VAL A 122 -23.05 2.63 21.02
C VAL A 122 -24.45 2.02 21.05
N ARG A 123 -25.46 2.78 21.48
CA ARG A 123 -26.86 2.32 21.51
C ARG A 123 -27.35 1.92 20.11
N CYS A 124 -27.14 2.78 19.11
CA CYS A 124 -27.52 2.46 17.73
C CYS A 124 -26.84 1.19 17.22
N GLN A 125 -25.57 0.95 17.56
CA GLN A 125 -24.84 -0.25 17.14
C GLN A 125 -25.41 -1.53 17.80
N ILE A 126 -25.82 -1.47 19.07
CA ILE A 126 -26.42 -2.60 19.78
C ILE A 126 -27.82 -2.92 19.23
N GLU A 127 -28.61 -1.89 18.95
CA GLU A 127 -29.94 -2.04 18.33
C GLU A 127 -29.84 -2.72 16.95
N GLN A 128 -28.85 -2.33 16.14
CA GLN A 128 -28.57 -2.95 14.84
C GLN A 128 -28.14 -4.42 14.94
N GLN A 129 -27.48 -4.82 16.03
CA GLN A 129 -27.10 -6.22 16.29
C GLN A 129 -28.29 -7.07 16.78
N SER A 130 -29.35 -6.44 17.31
CA SER A 130 -30.46 -7.11 17.98
C SER A 130 -31.72 -7.29 17.13
N GLY A 131 -31.86 -6.63 15.95
CA GLY A 131 -32.97 -6.91 15.02
C GLY A 131 -33.13 -6.01 13.78
N ILE A 132 -33.58 -6.63 12.68
CA ILE A 132 -33.91 -6.14 11.30
C ILE A 132 -32.75 -5.42 10.57
N PRO A 133 -32.35 -5.86 9.36
CA PRO A 133 -31.33 -5.17 8.57
C PRO A 133 -31.84 -3.79 8.15
N SER A 134 -31.55 -2.79 8.97
CA SER A 134 -31.55 -1.40 8.52
C SER A 134 -30.41 -1.22 7.52
N SER A 135 -30.60 -0.31 6.57
CA SER A 135 -29.59 -0.02 5.54
C SER A 135 -28.21 0.15 6.20
N PRO A 136 -27.15 -0.48 5.68
CA PRO A 136 -25.83 -0.40 6.28
C PRO A 136 -25.50 1.07 6.50
N SER A 137 -25.25 1.45 7.76
CA SER A 137 -24.75 2.79 8.07
C SER A 137 -23.54 3.04 7.18
N PRO A 138 -23.45 4.18 6.46
CA PRO A 138 -22.32 4.44 5.58
C PRO A 138 -21.04 4.31 6.39
N CYS A 139 -20.25 3.28 6.06
CA CYS A 139 -19.06 2.93 6.80
C CYS A 139 -18.05 4.06 6.61
N LEU A 140 -17.82 4.82 7.67
CA LEU A 140 -16.96 6.00 7.60
C LEU A 140 -15.53 5.55 7.39
N MET A 141 -14.87 6.08 6.36
CA MET A 141 -13.45 5.86 6.18
C MET A 141 -12.67 6.52 7.32
N GLY A 142 -11.67 5.83 7.86
CA GLY A 142 -10.85 6.37 8.92
C GLY A 142 -9.69 5.46 9.27
N PHE A 143 -9.29 5.48 10.53
CA PHE A 143 -8.17 4.71 11.01
C PHE A 143 -8.46 3.20 10.94
N ARG A 144 -9.68 2.76 11.25
CA ARG A 144 -10.05 1.33 11.16
C ARG A 144 -9.92 0.79 9.74
N SER A 145 -10.40 1.53 8.74
CA SER A 145 -10.23 1.12 7.33
C SER A 145 -8.76 1.13 6.90
N TYR A 146 -7.93 2.00 7.49
CA TYR A 146 -6.48 1.95 7.27
C TYR A 146 -5.88 0.64 7.84
N VAL A 147 -6.23 0.26 9.07
CA VAL A 147 -5.82 -1.01 9.66
C VAL A 147 -6.30 -2.20 8.82
N GLU A 148 -7.54 -2.18 8.35
CA GLU A 148 -8.10 -3.25 7.52
C GLU A 148 -7.29 -3.46 6.24
N LEU A 149 -6.99 -2.37 5.52
CA LEU A 149 -6.24 -2.45 4.27
C LEU A 149 -4.78 -2.88 4.49
N GLU A 150 -4.09 -2.33 5.51
CA GLU A 150 -2.74 -2.76 5.86
C GLU A 150 -2.71 -4.22 6.30
N SER A 151 -3.73 -4.69 7.03
CA SER A 151 -3.85 -6.09 7.44
C SER A 151 -4.03 -7.02 6.24
N LEU A 152 -4.76 -6.56 5.22
CA LEU A 152 -4.94 -7.31 3.98
C LEU A 152 -3.63 -7.38 3.18
N ILE A 153 -2.92 -6.26 3.04
CA ILE A 153 -1.62 -6.21 2.34
C ILE A 153 -0.58 -7.05 3.08
N TRP A 154 -0.50 -6.94 4.40
CA TRP A 154 0.34 -7.79 5.24
C TRP A 154 0.05 -9.28 5.01
N ALA A 155 -1.22 -9.68 4.97
CA ALA A 155 -1.60 -11.07 4.74
C ALA A 155 -1.24 -11.56 3.33
N ILE A 156 -1.30 -10.67 2.33
CA ILE A 156 -0.82 -10.96 0.97
C ILE A 156 0.69 -11.22 1.02
N SER A 157 1.46 -10.32 1.62
CA SER A 157 2.91 -10.47 1.72
C SER A 157 3.31 -11.73 2.49
N ASP A 158 2.71 -12.01 3.65
CA ASP A 158 2.98 -13.23 4.44
C ASP A 158 2.68 -14.51 3.64
N SER A 159 1.59 -14.52 2.85
CA SER A 159 1.26 -15.65 1.98
C SER A 159 2.25 -15.87 0.84
N ASN A 160 2.83 -14.79 0.30
CA ASN A 160 3.87 -14.86 -0.73
C ASN A 160 5.18 -15.41 -0.17
N PHE A 161 5.50 -15.13 1.10
CA PHE A 161 6.70 -15.65 1.77
C PHE A 161 6.61 -17.14 2.12
N GLN A 162 5.41 -17.66 2.42
CA GLN A 162 5.26 -19.04 2.93
C GLN A 162 5.27 -20.14 1.86
N GLU A 163 5.29 -19.82 0.56
CA GLU A 163 5.44 -20.74 -0.61
C GLU A 163 4.88 -22.18 -0.44
N GLN A 164 3.71 -22.36 0.18
CA GLN A 164 3.10 -23.68 0.39
C GLN A 164 1.65 -23.71 -0.11
N GLY A 165 1.47 -24.42 -1.22
CA GLY A 165 0.23 -25.10 -1.63
C GLY A 165 -1.03 -24.22 -1.82
N ASN A 166 -1.40 -24.01 -3.09
CA ASN A 166 -2.64 -23.40 -3.59
C ASN A 166 -2.66 -21.87 -3.79
N THR A 167 -1.60 -21.34 -4.42
CA THR A 167 -1.41 -19.92 -4.76
C THR A 167 -2.56 -19.29 -5.53
N ALA A 168 -3.20 -20.03 -6.45
CA ALA A 168 -4.28 -19.49 -7.27
C ALA A 168 -5.56 -19.18 -6.47
N ASP A 169 -5.95 -20.05 -5.53
CA ASP A 169 -7.14 -19.84 -4.70
C ASP A 169 -6.93 -18.67 -3.70
N SER A 170 -5.74 -18.63 -3.07
CA SER A 170 -5.35 -17.50 -2.22
C SER A 170 -5.34 -16.18 -2.99
N GLN A 171 -4.82 -16.17 -4.23
CA GLN A 171 -4.84 -14.97 -5.07
C GLN A 171 -6.27 -14.47 -5.32
N VAL A 172 -7.18 -15.34 -5.77
CA VAL A 172 -8.59 -14.98 -6.01
C VAL A 172 -9.27 -14.48 -4.74
N LYS A 173 -8.97 -15.09 -3.59
CA LYS A 173 -9.47 -14.64 -2.29
C LYS A 173 -9.02 -13.22 -1.98
N PHE A 174 -7.73 -12.91 -2.14
CA PHE A 174 -7.19 -11.58 -1.86
C PHE A 174 -7.68 -10.53 -2.86
N GLU A 175 -7.80 -10.87 -4.15
CA GLU A 175 -8.42 -9.99 -5.15
C GLU A 175 -9.85 -9.61 -4.75
N ARG A 176 -10.66 -10.61 -4.36
CA ARG A 176 -12.03 -10.37 -3.90
C ARG A 176 -12.08 -9.50 -2.63
N ALA A 177 -11.15 -9.72 -1.70
CA ALA A 177 -11.07 -8.92 -0.49
C ALA A 177 -10.70 -7.46 -0.78
N LEU A 178 -9.74 -7.22 -1.69
CA LEU A 178 -9.40 -5.87 -2.15
C LEU A 178 -10.59 -5.20 -2.85
N ILE A 179 -11.27 -5.88 -3.76
CA ILE A 179 -12.47 -5.35 -4.42
C ILE A 179 -13.57 -5.04 -3.41
N SER A 180 -13.80 -5.93 -2.43
CA SER A 180 -14.77 -5.70 -1.36
C SER A 180 -14.42 -4.48 -0.52
N PHE A 181 -13.14 -4.26 -0.22
CA PHE A 181 -12.67 -3.07 0.47
C PHE A 181 -12.97 -1.79 -0.33
N HIS A 182 -12.67 -1.80 -1.63
CA HIS A 182 -12.97 -0.67 -2.51
C HIS A 182 -14.46 -0.35 -2.52
N ASP A 183 -15.30 -1.36 -2.67
CA ASP A 183 -16.74 -1.19 -2.75
C ASP A 183 -17.35 -0.67 -1.45
N ARG A 184 -16.76 -1.05 -0.32
CA ARG A 184 -17.17 -0.59 1.01
C ARG A 184 -16.74 0.86 1.30
N TYR A 185 -15.49 1.22 1.01
CA TYR A 185 -14.90 2.49 1.48
C TYR A 185 -14.58 3.50 0.38
N LEU A 186 -14.10 3.06 -0.79
CA LEU A 186 -13.57 3.95 -1.83
C LEU A 186 -14.64 4.37 -2.85
N ARG A 187 -15.56 3.47 -3.21
CA ARG A 187 -16.65 3.75 -4.16
C ARG A 187 -17.56 4.90 -3.68
N PRO A 188 -18.01 4.95 -2.40
CA PRO A 188 -18.93 6.00 -1.94
C PRO A 188 -18.34 7.42 -2.02
N ILE A 189 -17.02 7.59 -1.93
CA ILE A 189 -16.36 8.91 -2.01
C ILE A 189 -16.68 9.59 -3.34
N LYS A 190 -16.61 8.84 -4.45
CA LYS A 190 -16.80 9.38 -5.80
C LYS A 190 -18.26 9.71 -6.11
N SER A 191 -19.21 9.12 -5.37
CA SER A 191 -20.65 9.24 -5.64
C SER A 191 -21.40 10.15 -4.67
N SER A 192 -20.79 10.53 -3.55
CA SER A 192 -21.45 11.33 -2.51
C SER A 192 -21.46 12.82 -2.85
N SER A 193 -22.54 13.51 -2.48
CA SER A 193 -22.69 14.97 -2.62
C SER A 193 -21.77 15.76 -1.69
N HIS A 194 -21.30 15.12 -0.61
CA HIS A 194 -20.33 15.65 0.34
C HIS A 194 -19.15 14.67 0.43
N PRO A 195 -18.18 14.73 -0.49
CA PRO A 195 -17.11 13.75 -0.57
C PRO A 195 -16.27 13.74 0.70
N GLN A 196 -16.30 12.60 1.41
CA GLN A 196 -15.36 12.32 2.48
C GLN A 196 -13.93 12.33 1.91
N ARG A 197 -13.01 13.04 2.56
CA ARG A 197 -11.61 13.08 2.12
C ARG A 197 -10.87 11.80 2.48
N ASP A 198 -10.16 11.22 1.53
CA ASP A 198 -9.21 10.14 1.75
C ASP A 198 -7.96 10.68 2.47
N THR A 199 -8.09 10.86 3.79
CA THR A 199 -7.05 11.46 4.63
C THR A 199 -5.80 10.58 4.69
N PHE A 200 -5.97 9.26 4.58
CA PHE A 200 -4.88 8.30 4.67
C PHE A 200 -4.33 7.86 3.31
N CYS A 201 -4.77 8.45 2.19
CA CYS A 201 -4.36 8.01 0.84
C CYS A 201 -4.64 6.50 0.59
N LEU A 202 -5.74 5.97 1.16
CA LEU A 202 -6.13 4.57 1.06
C LEU A 202 -6.35 4.10 -0.37
N GLN A 203 -6.74 4.98 -1.30
CA GLN A 203 -6.87 4.59 -2.70
C GLN A 203 -5.50 4.25 -3.33
N ALA A 204 -4.44 4.99 -2.99
CA ALA A 204 -3.09 4.68 -3.45
C ALA A 204 -2.57 3.40 -2.79
N LEU A 205 -2.79 3.24 -1.48
CA LEU A 205 -2.46 2.01 -0.76
C LEU A 205 -3.19 0.79 -1.32
N TRP A 206 -4.46 0.94 -1.72
CA TRP A 206 -5.27 -0.12 -2.29
C TRP A 206 -4.69 -0.64 -3.61
N HIS A 207 -4.26 0.27 -4.49
CA HIS A 207 -3.54 -0.10 -5.70
C HIS A 207 -2.19 -0.78 -5.38
N SER A 208 -1.50 -0.34 -4.33
CA SER A 208 -0.27 -1.00 -3.89
C SER A 208 -0.50 -2.45 -3.45
N GLY A 209 -1.67 -2.76 -2.89
CA GLY A 209 -2.06 -4.14 -2.57
C GLY A 209 -2.09 -5.05 -3.80
N PHE A 210 -2.54 -4.56 -4.96
CA PHE A 210 -2.45 -5.31 -6.22
C PHE A 210 -1.02 -5.43 -6.74
N LEU A 211 -0.14 -4.46 -6.45
CA LEU A 211 1.29 -4.62 -6.76
C LEU A 211 1.88 -5.77 -5.95
N SER A 212 1.68 -5.80 -4.62
CA SER A 212 2.16 -6.86 -3.74
C SER A 212 1.53 -8.22 -4.08
N LEU A 213 0.28 -8.24 -4.54
CA LEU A 213 -0.43 -9.48 -4.92
C LEU A 213 0.08 -10.12 -6.22
N HIS A 214 0.55 -9.30 -7.17
CA HIS A 214 0.87 -9.76 -8.53
C HIS A 214 2.34 -9.61 -8.91
N ALA A 215 3.18 -9.07 -8.03
CA ALA A 215 4.60 -8.94 -8.24
C ALA A 215 5.39 -9.30 -6.98
N ASN A 216 6.42 -10.12 -7.15
CA ASN A 216 7.46 -10.29 -6.14
C ASN A 216 8.46 -9.14 -6.30
N ILE A 217 8.25 -8.09 -5.50
CA ILE A 217 9.02 -6.85 -5.60
C ILE A 217 10.51 -7.08 -5.31
N ASP A 218 10.85 -7.95 -4.35
CA ASP A 218 12.24 -8.28 -4.04
C ASP A 218 12.97 -8.88 -5.26
N ARG A 219 12.32 -9.84 -5.96
CA ARG A 219 12.89 -10.40 -7.21
C ARG A 219 13.02 -9.36 -8.31
N LEU A 220 12.09 -8.40 -8.42
CA LEU A 220 12.19 -7.32 -9.39
C LEU A 220 13.38 -6.40 -9.07
N GLU A 221 13.54 -5.95 -7.83
CA GLU A 221 14.67 -5.11 -7.43
C GLU A 221 16.02 -5.82 -7.59
N ARG A 222 16.09 -7.11 -7.24
CA ARG A 222 17.28 -7.93 -7.50
C ARG A 222 17.58 -8.01 -9.00
N ALA A 223 16.58 -8.27 -9.84
CA ALA A 223 16.76 -8.32 -11.30
C ALA A 223 17.22 -6.99 -11.91
N ILE A 224 16.80 -5.86 -11.33
CA ILE A 224 17.26 -4.52 -11.72
C ILE A 224 18.75 -4.33 -11.39
N GLY A 225 19.24 -4.94 -10.31
CA GLY A 225 20.62 -4.86 -9.88
C GLY A 225 20.84 -4.29 -8.48
N ARG A 226 19.83 -4.34 -7.59
CA ARG A 226 19.95 -3.85 -6.19
C ARG A 226 21.18 -4.41 -5.47
N GLU A 227 21.47 -5.70 -5.66
CA GLU A 227 22.62 -6.40 -5.04
C GLU A 227 23.81 -6.56 -6.02
N GLY A 228 23.80 -5.80 -7.12
CA GLY A 228 24.83 -5.87 -8.16
C GLY A 228 24.50 -6.82 -9.31
N TYR A 229 25.41 -6.86 -10.29
CA TYR A 229 25.17 -7.51 -11.57
C TYR A 229 25.10 -9.04 -11.51
N THR A 230 25.93 -9.66 -10.66
CA THR A 230 25.98 -11.12 -10.52
C THR A 230 24.71 -11.66 -9.88
N GLU A 231 24.29 -11.05 -8.77
CA GLU A 231 23.07 -11.40 -8.05
C GLU A 231 21.81 -11.10 -8.87
N ALA A 232 21.86 -10.17 -9.82
CA ALA A 232 20.73 -9.88 -10.69
C ALA A 232 20.37 -11.02 -11.67
N GLN A 233 21.38 -11.77 -12.15
CA GLN A 233 21.18 -12.78 -13.20
C GLN A 233 20.09 -13.82 -12.90
N PRO A 234 20.05 -14.47 -11.72
CA PRO A 234 19.03 -15.47 -11.42
C PRO A 234 17.59 -14.93 -11.43
N HIS A 235 17.40 -13.62 -11.22
CA HIS A 235 16.08 -13.00 -11.15
C HIS A 235 15.59 -12.43 -12.49
N LYS A 236 16.47 -12.22 -13.48
CA LYS A 236 16.09 -11.67 -14.79
C LYS A 236 15.07 -12.52 -15.53
N LYS A 237 15.16 -13.86 -15.42
CA LYS A 237 14.19 -14.77 -16.03
C LYS A 237 12.78 -14.49 -15.52
N TYR A 238 12.62 -14.42 -14.19
CA TYR A 238 11.34 -14.07 -13.57
C TYR A 238 10.85 -12.69 -13.99
N ALA A 239 11.72 -11.67 -13.95
CA ALA A 239 11.32 -10.31 -14.33
C ALA A 239 10.83 -10.24 -15.79
N THR A 240 11.48 -10.98 -16.69
CA THR A 240 11.07 -11.09 -18.11
C THR A 240 9.74 -11.82 -18.25
N GLU A 241 9.58 -13.00 -17.65
CA GLU A 241 8.33 -13.76 -17.69
C GLU A 241 7.16 -12.94 -17.11
N TRP A 242 7.38 -12.29 -15.97
CA TRP A 242 6.41 -11.43 -15.31
C TRP A 242 6.04 -10.21 -16.17
N ALA A 243 7.01 -9.49 -16.74
CA ALA A 243 6.76 -8.29 -17.54
C ALA A 243 5.98 -8.54 -18.84
N ASN A 244 5.98 -9.80 -19.31
CA ASN A 244 5.23 -10.25 -20.49
C ASN A 244 3.94 -11.02 -20.12
N SER A 245 3.60 -11.09 -18.84
CA SER A 245 2.39 -11.75 -18.34
C SER A 245 1.22 -10.78 -18.16
N PRO A 246 -0.02 -11.29 -18.00
CA PRO A 246 -1.16 -10.49 -17.57
C PRO A 246 -0.93 -9.81 -16.21
N ALA A 247 -0.22 -10.48 -15.28
CA ALA A 247 0.10 -9.93 -13.96
C ALA A 247 0.99 -8.69 -14.07
N GLY A 248 2.05 -8.73 -14.88
CA GLY A 248 2.90 -7.57 -15.11
C GLY A 248 2.15 -6.39 -15.74
N THR A 249 1.24 -6.68 -16.68
CA THR A 249 0.39 -5.66 -17.30
C THR A 249 -0.58 -5.03 -16.29
N ARG A 250 -1.22 -5.85 -15.45
CA ARG A 250 -2.10 -5.41 -14.35
C ARG A 250 -1.34 -4.52 -13.35
N CYS A 251 -0.15 -4.93 -12.93
CA CYS A 251 0.71 -4.12 -12.05
C CYS A 251 1.11 -2.78 -12.69
N ALA A 252 1.45 -2.77 -13.98
CA ALA A 252 1.83 -1.55 -14.67
C ALA A 252 0.67 -0.53 -14.70
N VAL A 253 -0.56 -0.99 -14.92
CA VAL A 253 -1.77 -0.16 -14.83
C VAL A 253 -1.95 0.40 -13.43
N HIS A 254 -1.86 -0.43 -12.39
CA HIS A 254 -1.97 0.03 -11.00
C HIS A 254 -0.87 1.02 -10.61
N ALA A 255 0.36 0.84 -11.10
CA ALA A 255 1.44 1.79 -10.90
C ALA A 255 1.08 3.18 -11.47
N ILE A 256 0.57 3.24 -12.71
CA ILE A 256 0.13 4.51 -13.31
C ILE A 256 -1.03 5.14 -12.53
N LEU A 257 -1.98 4.33 -12.04
CA LEU A 257 -3.08 4.84 -11.23
C LEU A 257 -2.59 5.43 -9.91
N ILE A 258 -1.58 4.84 -9.28
CA ILE A 258 -0.91 5.41 -8.10
C ILE A 258 -0.31 6.78 -8.44
N LEU A 259 0.41 6.89 -9.57
CA LEU A 259 0.97 8.18 -10.03
C LEU A 259 -0.13 9.23 -10.17
N HIS A 260 -1.19 8.93 -10.93
CA HIS A 260 -2.27 9.88 -11.20
C HIS A 260 -2.99 10.30 -9.92
N LEU A 261 -3.24 9.37 -9.00
CA LEU A 261 -3.88 9.69 -7.73
C LEU A 261 -3.03 10.63 -6.90
N LEU A 262 -1.76 10.32 -6.76
CA LEU A 262 -0.86 11.10 -5.90
C LEU A 262 -0.49 12.46 -6.51
N GLU A 263 -0.55 12.63 -7.84
CA GLU A 263 -0.44 13.94 -8.49
C GLU A 263 -1.64 14.86 -8.19
N THR A 264 -2.82 14.30 -7.92
CA THR A 264 -4.01 15.08 -7.56
C THR A 264 -4.06 15.48 -6.09
N LEU A 265 -3.08 15.05 -5.28
CA LEU A 265 -3.02 15.45 -3.88
C LEU A 265 -2.85 16.97 -3.77
N PRO A 266 -3.69 17.66 -2.96
CA PRO A 266 -3.56 19.09 -2.78
C PRO A 266 -2.18 19.47 -2.22
N LEU A 267 -1.59 20.52 -2.80
CA LEU A 267 -0.33 21.07 -2.31
C LEU A 267 -0.47 21.49 -0.83
N GLY A 268 0.48 21.05 0.00
CA GLY A 268 0.52 21.38 1.43
C GLY A 268 -0.23 20.41 2.36
N ILE A 269 -0.90 19.38 1.83
CA ILE A 269 -1.36 18.25 2.64
C ILE A 269 -0.19 17.29 2.86
N GLU A 270 0.06 16.95 4.11
CA GLU A 270 1.05 15.93 4.44
C GLU A 270 0.44 14.54 4.16
N PRO A 271 1.07 13.71 3.31
CA PRO A 271 0.52 12.41 2.97
C PRO A 271 0.52 11.43 4.16
N ALA A 272 0.02 10.20 3.97
CA ALA A 272 0.15 9.11 4.95
C ALA A 272 1.49 8.37 4.81
N ILE A 273 2.03 7.84 5.92
CA ILE A 273 3.45 7.43 6.04
C ILE A 273 3.94 6.46 4.95
N HIS A 274 3.03 5.69 4.35
CA HIS A 274 3.31 4.73 3.29
C HIS A 274 3.50 5.35 1.89
N VAL A 275 3.08 6.60 1.67
CA VAL A 275 3.00 7.20 0.33
C VAL A 275 4.33 7.19 -0.43
N PRO A 276 5.50 7.55 0.15
CA PRO A 276 6.78 7.47 -0.54
C PRO A 276 7.11 6.05 -0.98
N ARG A 277 6.88 5.07 -0.10
CA ARG A 277 7.11 3.66 -0.42
C ARG A 277 6.19 3.24 -1.55
N VAL A 278 4.89 3.49 -1.45
CA VAL A 278 3.90 3.12 -2.47
C VAL A 278 4.25 3.73 -3.82
N LEU A 279 4.64 5.00 -3.86
CA LEU A 279 5.06 5.67 -5.09
C LEU A 279 6.36 5.09 -5.64
N PHE A 280 7.35 4.81 -4.79
CA PHE A 280 8.61 4.18 -5.22
C PHE A 280 8.39 2.74 -5.72
N ARG A 281 7.50 1.96 -5.08
CA ARG A 281 7.11 0.62 -5.52
C ARG A 281 6.45 0.66 -6.90
N ALA A 282 5.60 1.66 -7.15
CA ALA A 282 5.04 1.91 -8.49
C ALA A 282 6.12 2.19 -9.54
N ILE A 283 7.18 2.94 -9.19
CA ILE A 283 8.34 3.17 -10.06
C ILE A 283 9.07 1.86 -10.39
N ILE A 284 9.38 1.05 -9.38
CA ILE A 284 10.07 -0.23 -9.58
C ILE A 284 9.28 -1.15 -10.50
N VAL A 285 7.97 -1.26 -10.28
CA VAL A 285 7.04 -2.04 -11.12
C VAL A 285 7.02 -1.50 -12.54
N TRP A 286 6.81 -0.19 -12.71
CA TRP A 286 6.76 0.45 -14.02
C TRP A 286 8.06 0.25 -14.79
N TYR A 287 9.19 0.55 -14.16
CA TYR A 287 10.52 0.37 -14.73
C TYR A 287 10.76 -1.08 -15.16
N SER A 288 10.45 -2.04 -14.29
CA SER A 288 10.62 -3.47 -14.58
C SER A 288 9.76 -3.92 -15.75
N TYR A 289 8.50 -3.47 -15.79
CA TYR A 289 7.57 -3.82 -16.87
C TYR A 289 8.05 -3.33 -18.23
N MET A 290 8.65 -2.14 -18.26
CA MET A 290 9.19 -1.52 -19.47
C MET A 290 10.54 -2.14 -19.87
N LYS A 291 11.46 -2.32 -18.92
CA LYS A 291 12.81 -2.84 -19.19
C LYS A 291 12.84 -4.31 -19.61
N PHE A 292 12.05 -5.15 -18.95
CA PHE A 292 12.06 -6.61 -19.17
C PHE A 292 10.93 -7.09 -20.09
N GLY A 293 10.06 -6.18 -20.52
CA GLY A 293 9.06 -6.46 -21.53
C GLY A 293 9.70 -6.62 -22.91
N ILE A 294 9.26 -7.59 -23.69
CA ILE A 294 9.77 -7.81 -25.04
C ILE A 294 9.25 -6.66 -25.93
N SER A 295 10.18 -5.82 -26.39
CA SER A 295 9.99 -5.07 -27.63
C SER A 295 10.40 -6.00 -28.76
N SER A 296 9.47 -6.38 -29.62
CA SER A 296 9.77 -7.21 -30.80
C SER A 296 10.61 -6.41 -31.80
N SER A 297 11.90 -6.28 -31.53
CA SER A 297 12.88 -5.71 -32.46
C SER A 297 13.95 -6.76 -32.70
N SER A 298 13.58 -7.84 -33.41
CA SER A 298 14.44 -8.77 -34.17
C SER A 298 13.62 -9.98 -34.62
N GLN A 299 12.76 -9.83 -35.64
CA GLN A 299 12.54 -10.82 -36.71
C GLN A 299 11.37 -10.39 -37.61
N ASP A 300 11.70 -10.25 -38.89
CA ASP A 300 10.87 -10.21 -40.10
C ASP A 300 9.89 -9.05 -40.32
N THR A 301 10.44 -8.01 -40.96
CA THR A 301 9.74 -7.22 -41.99
C THR A 301 9.14 -8.14 -43.05
N THR A 302 7.84 -8.43 -42.96
CA THR A 302 6.88 -8.42 -44.08
C THR A 302 5.51 -8.87 -43.57
N THR A 303 4.79 -8.00 -42.87
CA THR A 303 3.31 -8.00 -42.90
C THR A 303 2.79 -6.71 -42.31
N THR A 304 2.17 -5.91 -43.17
CA THR A 304 1.53 -4.64 -42.87
C THR A 304 0.17 -4.93 -42.23
N GLU A 305 0.14 -5.34 -40.97
CA GLU A 305 -1.08 -5.30 -40.17
C GLU A 305 -0.84 -4.62 -38.81
N PRO A 306 -1.74 -3.72 -38.37
CA PRO A 306 -1.58 -3.04 -37.09
C PRO A 306 -1.85 -4.02 -35.94
N ARG A 307 -0.78 -4.41 -35.25
CA ARG A 307 -0.76 -5.29 -34.04
C ARG A 307 -1.43 -4.70 -32.79
N ALA A 308 -2.37 -3.75 -32.93
CA ALA A 308 -3.12 -3.13 -31.83
C ALA A 308 -4.22 -4.06 -31.23
N VAL A 309 -4.42 -5.25 -31.80
CA VAL A 309 -5.59 -6.10 -31.54
C VAL A 309 -5.37 -7.09 -30.39
N ASP A 310 -4.13 -7.57 -30.13
CA ASP A 310 -3.89 -8.56 -29.07
C ASP A 310 -3.81 -7.98 -27.65
N ILE A 311 -3.47 -6.69 -27.52
CA ILE A 311 -3.43 -5.98 -26.23
C ILE A 311 -4.85 -5.85 -25.65
N ASN A 312 -5.87 -5.66 -26.50
CA ASN A 312 -7.26 -5.48 -26.05
C ASN A 312 -7.94 -6.78 -25.56
N LEU A 313 -7.54 -7.96 -26.06
CA LEU A 313 -8.29 -9.19 -25.79
C LEU A 313 -8.06 -9.79 -24.38
N HIS A 314 -6.90 -9.53 -23.77
CA HIS A 314 -6.58 -10.00 -22.41
C HIS A 314 -6.85 -8.99 -21.30
N LEU A 315 -6.93 -7.71 -21.65
CA LEU A 315 -6.97 -6.59 -20.71
C LEU A 315 -8.36 -6.31 -20.12
N HIS A 316 -9.44 -6.72 -20.80
CA HIS A 316 -10.82 -6.56 -20.31
C HIS A 316 -11.25 -7.61 -19.26
N LYS A 317 -10.31 -8.38 -18.69
CA LYS A 317 -10.61 -9.45 -17.71
C LYS A 317 -10.37 -9.08 -16.25
N PHE A 318 -9.80 -7.90 -15.97
CA PHE A 318 -9.49 -7.49 -14.60
C PHE A 318 -10.72 -6.86 -13.94
N GLU A 319 -11.37 -7.59 -13.04
CA GLU A 319 -12.64 -7.20 -12.41
C GLU A 319 -12.52 -5.87 -11.64
N GLU A 320 -11.43 -5.67 -10.91
CA GLU A 320 -11.18 -4.45 -10.16
C GLU A 320 -11.04 -3.21 -11.06
N LEU A 321 -10.48 -3.37 -12.27
CA LEU A 321 -10.37 -2.25 -13.22
C LEU A 321 -11.73 -1.90 -13.83
N LYS A 322 -12.61 -2.89 -14.00
CA LYS A 322 -14.01 -2.65 -14.37
C LYS A 322 -14.73 -1.89 -13.25
N CYS A 323 -14.50 -2.26 -11.99
CA CYS A 323 -15.10 -1.58 -10.84
C CYS A 323 -14.77 -0.09 -10.77
N ILE A 324 -13.61 0.33 -11.28
CA ILE A 324 -13.19 1.75 -11.33
C ILE A 324 -13.32 2.38 -12.73
N ASN A 325 -13.91 1.67 -13.69
CA ASN A 325 -14.12 2.11 -15.08
C ASN A 325 -12.84 2.57 -15.80
N VAL A 326 -11.73 1.85 -15.61
CA VAL A 326 -10.46 2.12 -16.28
C VAL A 326 -10.28 1.20 -17.49
N ASN A 327 -9.96 1.77 -18.64
CA ASN A 327 -9.48 1.00 -19.80
C ASN A 327 -7.95 0.88 -19.70
N PRO A 328 -7.41 -0.29 -19.33
CA PRO A 328 -5.97 -0.46 -19.15
C PRO A 328 -5.17 -0.29 -20.45
N GLY A 329 -5.70 -0.70 -21.61
CA GLY A 329 -5.00 -0.60 -22.88
C GLY A 329 -4.81 0.86 -23.31
N LYS A 330 -5.87 1.65 -23.15
CA LYS A 330 -5.83 3.09 -23.38
C LYS A 330 -4.84 3.77 -22.43
N LEU A 331 -4.93 3.48 -21.12
CA LEU A 331 -4.06 4.09 -20.10
C LEU A 331 -2.58 3.78 -20.33
N LEU A 332 -2.26 2.52 -20.66
CA LEU A 332 -0.90 2.11 -20.96
C LEU A 332 -0.36 2.83 -22.19
N LEU A 333 -1.14 2.89 -23.27
CA LEU A 333 -0.73 3.57 -24.50
C LEU A 333 -0.45 5.07 -24.26
N GLU A 334 -1.32 5.75 -23.53
CA GLU A 334 -1.13 7.16 -23.16
C GLU A 334 0.12 7.36 -22.29
N SER A 335 0.35 6.47 -21.32
CA SER A 335 1.51 6.53 -20.42
C SER A 335 2.85 6.18 -21.09
N GLN A 336 2.81 5.55 -22.27
CA GLN A 336 3.95 5.21 -23.12
C GLN A 336 4.16 6.24 -24.23
N ASP A 337 3.55 7.42 -24.14
CA ASP A 337 3.64 8.50 -25.13
C ASP A 337 3.19 8.04 -26.54
N PHE A 338 2.16 7.18 -26.60
CA PHE A 338 1.59 6.60 -27.82
C PHE A 338 2.57 5.78 -28.66
N GLN A 339 3.63 5.25 -28.04
CA GLN A 339 4.59 4.38 -28.72
C GLN A 339 4.06 2.94 -28.78
N ASN A 340 4.14 2.32 -29.97
CA ASN A 340 3.67 0.95 -30.20
C ASN A 340 4.58 -0.13 -29.57
N ASN A 341 5.84 0.20 -29.31
CA ASN A 341 6.79 -0.66 -28.60
C ASN A 341 7.03 -0.09 -27.20
N LYS A 342 7.45 -0.91 -26.23
CA LYS A 342 7.80 -0.43 -24.89
C LYS A 342 9.08 0.42 -24.98
N PRO A 343 9.01 1.77 -24.83
CA PRO A 343 10.21 2.60 -24.78
C PRO A 343 11.15 2.21 -23.64
N LEU A 344 12.41 2.64 -23.79
CA LEU A 344 13.32 2.69 -22.66
C LEU A 344 12.69 3.55 -21.54
N PRO A 345 12.72 3.12 -20.27
CA PRO A 345 12.07 3.85 -19.17
C PRO A 345 12.46 5.34 -19.12
N SER A 346 13.73 5.66 -19.41
CA SER A 346 14.30 7.02 -19.44
C SER A 346 13.66 7.97 -20.47
N ARG A 347 12.90 7.43 -21.42
CA ARG A 347 12.35 8.18 -22.55
C ARG A 347 10.85 8.44 -22.44
N THR A 348 10.24 8.09 -21.30
CA THR A 348 8.80 8.28 -21.09
C THR A 348 8.52 9.50 -20.23
N THR A 349 7.49 10.28 -20.58
CA THR A 349 7.01 11.39 -19.73
C THR A 349 6.57 10.89 -18.35
N THR A 350 6.04 9.67 -18.29
CA THR A 350 5.66 8.98 -17.06
C THR A 350 6.83 8.82 -16.09
N ALA A 351 8.04 8.48 -16.56
CA ALA A 351 9.22 8.39 -15.70
C ALA A 351 9.60 9.74 -15.08
N CYS A 352 9.54 10.82 -15.86
CA CYS A 352 9.79 12.17 -15.36
C CYS A 352 8.77 12.56 -14.28
N ARG A 353 7.49 12.28 -14.52
CA ARG A 353 6.39 12.56 -13.58
C ARG A 353 6.57 11.87 -12.24
N TYR A 354 6.95 10.59 -12.24
CA TYR A 354 7.27 9.86 -11.02
C TYR A 354 8.39 10.50 -10.20
N VAL A 355 9.50 10.84 -10.86
CA VAL A 355 10.66 11.46 -10.21
C VAL A 355 10.29 12.83 -9.63
N ASP A 356 9.58 13.64 -10.41
CA ASP A 356 9.11 14.96 -10.00
C ASP A 356 8.16 14.87 -8.81
N LEU A 357 7.24 13.89 -8.82
CA LEU A 357 6.30 13.70 -7.74
C LEU A 357 7.02 13.29 -6.44
N LEU A 358 7.95 12.32 -6.47
CA LEU A 358 8.73 11.95 -5.28
C LEU A 358 9.49 13.13 -4.65
N LYS A 359 9.94 14.08 -5.47
CA LYS A 359 10.64 15.29 -4.99
C LYS A 359 9.71 16.31 -4.35
N ARG A 360 8.41 16.29 -4.66
CA ARG A 360 7.42 17.28 -4.22
C ARG A 360 6.36 16.72 -3.27
N ILE A 361 6.26 15.39 -3.13
CA ILE A 361 5.24 14.73 -2.32
C ILE A 361 5.63 14.74 -0.84
N GLY A 362 4.96 15.60 -0.07
CA GLY A 362 5.27 15.81 1.34
C GLY A 362 6.67 16.38 1.57
N HIS A 363 7.01 16.55 2.85
CA HIS A 363 8.32 17.08 3.26
C HIS A 363 9.28 15.99 3.75
N TRP A 364 8.97 14.72 3.47
CA TRP A 364 9.71 13.60 4.04
C TRP A 364 11.02 13.39 3.32
N GLY A 365 12.12 13.39 4.06
CA GLY A 365 13.43 13.08 3.52
C GLY A 365 13.49 11.68 2.92
N LEU A 366 12.66 10.73 3.40
CA LEU A 366 12.51 9.41 2.77
C LEU A 366 12.09 9.52 1.30
N ALA A 367 11.10 10.36 0.98
CA ALA A 367 10.65 10.56 -0.40
C ALA A 367 11.76 11.15 -1.29
N GLN A 368 12.55 12.08 -0.75
CA GLN A 368 13.68 12.69 -1.45
C GLN A 368 14.80 11.68 -1.75
N GLN A 369 15.09 10.78 -0.81
CA GLN A 369 16.08 9.72 -0.99
C GLN A 369 15.62 8.69 -2.02
N LEU A 370 14.36 8.22 -1.92
CA LEU A 370 13.75 7.35 -2.91
C LEU A 370 13.72 8.02 -4.30
N GLY A 371 13.47 9.33 -4.36
CA GLY A 371 13.53 10.13 -5.58
C GLY A 371 14.94 10.18 -6.18
N THR A 372 15.98 10.26 -5.34
CA THR A 372 17.37 10.20 -5.79
C THR A 372 17.71 8.84 -6.41
N ILE A 373 17.27 7.75 -5.77
CA ILE A 373 17.43 6.39 -6.30
C ILE A 373 16.65 6.25 -7.63
N ALA A 374 15.42 6.75 -7.68
CA ALA A 374 14.57 6.70 -8.88
C ALA A 374 15.19 7.46 -10.07
N VAL A 375 15.87 8.59 -9.84
CA VAL A 375 16.60 9.31 -10.89
C VAL A 375 17.67 8.41 -11.51
N VAL A 376 18.50 7.76 -10.68
CA VAL A 376 19.56 6.86 -11.16
C VAL A 376 18.96 5.67 -11.92
N LEU A 377 17.88 5.09 -11.40
CA LEU A 377 17.21 3.96 -12.03
C LEU A 377 16.61 4.32 -13.40
N LEU A 378 15.88 5.42 -13.46
CA LEU A 378 15.11 5.81 -14.64
C LEU A 378 15.96 6.53 -15.68
N HIS A 379 17.02 7.24 -15.31
CA HIS A 379 17.80 8.09 -16.22
C HIS A 379 19.29 7.73 -16.30
N GLY A 380 19.80 6.86 -15.41
CA GLY A 380 21.16 6.36 -15.50
C GLY A 380 21.27 5.28 -16.58
N ASP A 381 22.16 5.49 -17.55
CA ASP A 381 22.59 4.45 -18.47
C ASP A 381 23.34 3.37 -17.67
N LEU A 382 22.61 2.36 -17.18
CA LEU A 382 23.19 1.17 -16.56
C LEU A 382 23.86 0.23 -17.58
N GLU A 383 23.97 0.65 -18.85
CA GLU A 383 24.70 -0.03 -19.91
C GLU A 383 25.82 0.87 -20.44
N GLY A 384 26.91 1.00 -19.67
CA GLY A 384 28.09 1.72 -20.16
C GLY A 384 28.99 2.28 -19.08
N GLY A 385 29.59 1.43 -18.25
CA GLY A 385 30.62 1.92 -17.34
C GLY A 385 31.02 0.89 -16.31
N ASN A 386 32.18 0.28 -16.53
CA ASN A 386 32.88 -0.61 -15.62
C ASN A 386 33.34 0.15 -14.34
N LYS A 387 32.40 0.60 -13.52
CA LYS A 387 32.64 1.09 -12.17
C LYS A 387 31.59 0.46 -11.25
N SER A 388 32.09 -0.47 -10.44
CA SER A 388 31.40 -1.05 -9.28
C SER A 388 30.58 0.02 -8.55
N VAL A 389 29.25 -0.11 -8.60
CA VAL A 389 28.36 0.52 -7.63
C VAL A 389 28.41 -0.37 -6.39
N ALA A 390 29.47 -0.22 -5.61
CA ALA A 390 29.46 -0.63 -4.22
C ALA A 390 28.61 0.40 -3.45
N ALA A 391 27.32 0.12 -3.33
CA ALA A 391 26.46 0.80 -2.38
C ALA A 391 25.36 -0.17 -1.96
N PHE A 392 25.67 -0.96 -0.94
CA PHE A 392 24.84 -1.34 0.22
C PHE A 392 25.45 -2.60 0.82
N GLY A 393 26.44 -2.38 1.68
CA GLY A 393 27.02 -3.38 2.56
C GLY A 393 27.35 -2.69 3.88
N SER A 394 26.84 -3.29 4.96
CA SER A 394 26.90 -2.91 6.39
C SER A 394 26.08 -1.71 6.85
#